data_AF-A0A1K1QLF8-F1
#
_entry.id   AF-A0A1K1QLF8-F1
#
_cell.length_a   1.000
_cell.length_b   1.000
_cell.length_c   1.000
_cell.angle_alpha   90.00
_cell.angle_beta   90.00
_cell.angle_gamma   90.00
#
_symmetry.space_group_name_H-M   'P 1'
#
loop_
_entity.id
_entity.type
_entity.pdbx_description
1 polymer ?
#
loop_
_entity_poly.entity_id
_entity_poly.type
_entity_poly.pdbx_seq_one_letter_code
_entity_poly.pdbx_strand_id
1 'polypeptide(L)'
;MTLQLYGIVRAGHPRAPRTVCWEDLAMVVGEPEPDPAAHLAIVSALVEGGPVLPVRFGAVAADEDAVRTRVLAPDAGRFRADLDRLDGLAEVHVCLRFSGPGSAWRAARSDGLLAEVAQRARDSVSLPAGESADERWAFLVGLGDLLVIRDAVAGLGRAGGVQADWLGPLPAYSFLDRRTCSRWTW
;
A
#
# COMPACT_ATOMS: atom_id res chain seq x y z
N MET A 1 -26.82 2.41 -9.10
CA MET A 1 -26.34 3.22 -7.94
C MET A 1 -24.84 3.24 -8.06
N THR A 2 -24.24 4.42 -8.10
CA THR A 2 -22.79 4.56 -8.26
C THR A 2 -22.06 4.01 -7.04
N LEU A 3 -21.04 3.18 -7.28
CA LEU A 3 -20.24 2.51 -6.25
C LEU A 3 -18.82 3.05 -6.27
N GLN A 4 -18.28 3.45 -5.12
CA GLN A 4 -16.85 3.71 -4.99
C GLN A 4 -16.10 2.39 -4.89
N LEU A 5 -14.97 2.32 -5.60
CA LEU A 5 -14.10 1.15 -5.65
C LEU A 5 -12.90 1.37 -4.74
N TYR A 6 -12.65 0.44 -3.82
CA TYR A 6 -11.57 0.53 -2.84
C TYR A 6 -10.38 -0.35 -3.21
N GLY A 7 -10.63 -1.59 -3.62
CA GLY A 7 -9.57 -2.55 -3.90
C GLY A 7 -10.11 -3.90 -4.35
N ILE A 8 -9.27 -4.69 -5.00
CA ILE A 8 -9.58 -6.06 -5.39
C ILE A 8 -8.93 -7.00 -4.37
N VAL A 9 -9.70 -7.98 -3.91
CA VAL A 9 -9.30 -9.01 -2.93
C VAL A 9 -9.78 -10.38 -3.39
N ARG A 10 -9.39 -11.44 -2.68
CA ARG A 10 -10.00 -12.77 -2.84
C ARG A 10 -11.44 -12.78 -2.34
N ALA A 11 -12.30 -13.57 -2.98
CA ALA A 11 -13.66 -13.78 -2.50
C ALA A 11 -13.64 -14.35 -1.08
N GLY A 12 -14.54 -13.86 -0.20
CA GLY A 12 -14.60 -14.26 1.21
C GLY A 12 -13.61 -13.54 2.13
N HIS A 13 -12.96 -12.47 1.66
CA HIS A 13 -12.03 -11.68 2.47
C HIS A 13 -12.67 -11.19 3.80
N PRO A 14 -12.08 -11.51 4.97
CA PRO A 14 -12.74 -11.36 6.27
C PRO A 14 -12.98 -9.92 6.71
N ARG A 15 -12.23 -8.96 6.12
CA ARG A 15 -12.30 -7.53 6.45
C ARG A 15 -13.01 -6.69 5.38
N ALA A 16 -13.60 -7.31 4.36
CA ALA A 16 -14.27 -6.58 3.29
C ALA A 16 -15.77 -6.40 3.61
N PRO A 17 -16.23 -5.18 4.00
CA PRO A 17 -17.58 -4.99 4.52
C PRO A 17 -18.67 -5.15 3.46
N ARG A 18 -18.37 -4.77 2.20
CA ARG A 18 -19.25 -4.95 1.06
C ARG A 18 -18.42 -5.26 -0.18
N THR A 19 -18.80 -6.31 -0.89
CA THR A 19 -18.06 -6.80 -2.05
C THR A 19 -18.96 -7.12 -3.22
N VAL A 20 -18.46 -6.85 -4.43
CA VAL A 20 -19.00 -7.41 -5.67
C VAL A 20 -18.11 -8.56 -6.09
N CYS A 21 -18.63 -9.78 -6.01
CA CYS A 21 -17.88 -10.99 -6.36
C CYS A 21 -17.93 -11.28 -7.86
N TRP A 22 -16.85 -11.84 -8.36
CA TRP A 22 -16.73 -12.49 -9.65
C TRP A 22 -15.77 -13.68 -9.50
N GLU A 23 -16.30 -14.90 -9.61
CA GLU A 23 -15.55 -16.14 -9.34
C GLU A 23 -14.86 -16.11 -7.96
N ASP A 24 -13.54 -16.27 -7.91
CA ASP A 24 -12.69 -16.22 -6.71
C ASP A 24 -12.16 -14.81 -6.37
N LEU A 25 -12.57 -13.80 -7.12
CA LEU A 25 -12.21 -12.40 -6.91
C LEU A 25 -13.40 -11.61 -6.35
N ALA A 26 -13.09 -10.55 -5.61
CA ALA A 26 -14.06 -9.61 -5.08
C ALA A 26 -13.53 -8.19 -5.17
N MET A 27 -14.35 -7.28 -5.69
CA MET A 27 -14.11 -5.85 -5.57
C MET A 27 -14.74 -5.35 -4.27
N VAL A 28 -13.95 -4.70 -3.41
CA VAL A 28 -14.47 -4.00 -2.24
C VAL A 28 -15.09 -2.69 -2.70
N VAL A 29 -16.37 -2.51 -2.39
CA VAL A 29 -17.16 -1.35 -2.80
C VAL A 29 -17.79 -0.68 -1.61
N GLY A 30 -18.18 0.57 -1.78
CA GLY A 30 -18.97 1.30 -0.78
C GLY A 30 -19.63 2.53 -1.37
N GLU A 31 -20.21 3.32 -0.48
CA GLU A 31 -20.73 4.63 -0.85
C GLU A 31 -19.57 5.57 -1.21
N PRO A 32 -19.82 6.60 -2.05
CA PRO A 32 -18.84 7.63 -2.34
C PRO A 32 -18.30 8.29 -1.08
N GLU A 33 -17.00 8.16 -0.86
CA GLU A 33 -16.20 8.74 0.21
C GLU A 33 -15.30 9.85 -0.38
N PRO A 34 -15.61 11.13 -0.12
CA PRO A 34 -14.83 12.25 -0.66
C PRO A 34 -13.49 12.47 0.04
N ASP A 35 -13.24 11.88 1.22
CA ASP A 35 -11.98 12.03 1.93
C ASP A 35 -10.93 10.96 1.50
N PRO A 36 -9.80 11.36 0.89
CA PRO A 36 -8.73 10.44 0.57
C PRO A 36 -8.14 9.71 1.78
N ALA A 37 -8.15 10.33 2.97
CA ALA A 37 -7.64 9.70 4.19
C ALA A 37 -8.57 8.59 4.67
N ALA A 38 -9.89 8.82 4.66
CA ALA A 38 -10.89 7.80 4.93
C ALA A 38 -10.79 6.63 3.94
N HIS A 39 -10.62 6.92 2.64
CA HIS A 39 -10.40 5.87 1.64
C HIS A 39 -9.14 5.07 1.93
N LEU A 40 -8.00 5.72 2.20
CA LEU A 40 -6.76 5.02 2.53
C LEU A 40 -6.91 4.16 3.78
N ALA A 41 -7.62 4.64 4.81
CA ALA A 41 -7.88 3.87 6.03
C ALA A 41 -8.67 2.59 5.73
N ILE A 42 -9.69 2.68 4.87
CA ILE A 42 -10.48 1.50 4.43
C ILE A 42 -9.58 0.50 3.71
N VAL A 43 -8.80 0.93 2.71
CA VAL A 43 -7.95 0.01 1.94
C VAL A 43 -6.83 -0.58 2.82
N SER A 44 -6.27 0.20 3.75
CA SER A 44 -5.23 -0.28 4.67
C SER A 44 -5.77 -1.34 5.64
N ALA A 45 -7.01 -1.19 6.13
CA ALA A 45 -7.64 -2.18 6.99
C ALA A 45 -7.87 -3.54 6.28
N LEU A 46 -7.94 -3.56 4.95
CA LEU A 46 -8.05 -4.81 4.19
C LEU A 46 -6.75 -5.62 4.24
N VAL A 47 -5.58 -4.98 4.32
CA VAL A 47 -4.27 -5.66 4.25
C VAL A 47 -4.08 -6.66 5.40
N GLU A 48 -4.69 -6.42 6.55
CA GLU A 48 -4.66 -7.36 7.68
C GLU A 48 -5.43 -8.66 7.42
N GLY A 49 -6.34 -8.67 6.45
CA GLY A 49 -7.18 -9.82 6.11
C GLY A 49 -6.65 -10.66 4.95
N GLY A 50 -5.62 -10.20 4.23
CA GLY A 50 -5.08 -10.86 3.05
C GLY A 50 -4.52 -9.88 2.01
N PRO A 51 -4.08 -10.38 0.83
CA PRO A 51 -3.55 -9.55 -0.24
C PRO A 51 -4.63 -8.64 -0.82
N VAL A 52 -4.24 -7.41 -1.14
CA VAL A 52 -5.12 -6.36 -1.67
C VAL A 52 -4.46 -5.70 -2.87
N LEU A 53 -5.20 -5.58 -3.97
CA LEU A 53 -4.83 -4.70 -5.08
C LEU A 53 -5.57 -3.37 -4.90
N PRO A 54 -4.89 -2.32 -4.40
CA PRO A 54 -5.54 -1.04 -4.20
C PRO A 54 -6.01 -0.43 -5.51
N VAL A 55 -7.23 0.07 -5.50
CA VAL A 55 -7.73 0.95 -6.57
C VAL A 55 -7.38 2.39 -6.20
N ARG A 56 -7.21 3.26 -7.21
CA ARG A 56 -6.96 4.68 -6.95
C ARG A 56 -8.21 5.35 -6.39
N PHE A 57 -7.99 6.26 -5.45
CA PHE A 57 -9.03 7.15 -4.94
C PHE A 57 -9.79 7.85 -6.08
N GLY A 58 -11.10 7.97 -5.93
CA GLY A 58 -12.01 8.57 -6.92
C GLY A 58 -12.49 7.61 -8.01
N ALA A 59 -12.03 6.36 -8.03
CA ALA A 59 -12.57 5.36 -8.94
C ALA A 59 -14.00 4.95 -8.54
N VAL A 60 -14.91 5.06 -9.50
CA VAL A 60 -16.32 4.70 -9.33
C VAL A 60 -16.81 3.79 -10.44
N ALA A 61 -17.83 2.98 -10.16
CA ALA A 61 -18.58 2.20 -11.14
C ALA A 61 -20.06 2.57 -11.09
N ALA A 62 -20.76 2.48 -12.24
CA ALA A 62 -22.18 2.82 -12.34
C ALA A 62 -23.09 1.87 -11.53
N ASP A 63 -22.69 0.59 -11.45
CA ASP A 63 -23.39 -0.50 -10.78
C ASP A 63 -22.48 -1.72 -10.60
N GLU A 64 -23.00 -2.76 -9.95
CA GLU A 64 -22.26 -4.01 -9.70
C GLU A 64 -21.96 -4.80 -10.99
N ASP A 65 -22.81 -4.72 -12.01
CA ASP A 65 -22.60 -5.45 -13.26
C ASP A 65 -21.45 -4.84 -14.06
N ALA A 66 -21.31 -3.51 -14.03
CA ALA A 66 -20.14 -2.81 -14.55
C ALA A 66 -18.87 -3.27 -13.82
N VAL A 67 -18.91 -3.45 -12.50
CA VAL A 67 -17.77 -3.99 -11.73
C VAL A 67 -17.42 -5.40 -12.20
N ARG A 68 -18.39 -6.31 -12.34
CA ARG A 68 -18.12 -7.68 -12.78
C ARG A 68 -17.57 -7.73 -14.21
N THR A 69 -18.27 -7.11 -15.15
CA THR A 69 -18.04 -7.30 -16.59
C THR A 69 -16.96 -6.39 -17.17
N ARG A 70 -16.74 -5.21 -16.58
CA ARG A 70 -15.77 -4.23 -17.08
C ARG A 70 -14.53 -4.10 -16.21
N VAL A 71 -14.62 -4.48 -14.92
CA VAL A 71 -13.49 -4.42 -14.00
C VAL A 71 -12.87 -5.79 -13.79
N LEU A 72 -13.60 -6.72 -13.17
CA LEU A 72 -13.04 -7.98 -12.71
C LEU A 72 -12.77 -8.97 -13.86
N ALA A 73 -13.78 -9.27 -14.67
CA ALA A 73 -13.68 -10.30 -15.71
C ALA A 73 -12.56 -10.06 -16.75
N PRO A 74 -12.35 -8.83 -17.28
CA PRO A 74 -11.38 -8.61 -18.36
C PRO A 74 -9.93 -8.87 -17.96
N ASP A 75 -9.56 -8.59 -16.71
CA ASP A 75 -8.18 -8.64 -16.21
C ASP A 75 -7.99 -9.67 -15.09
N ALA A 76 -8.97 -10.55 -14.88
CA ALA A 76 -9.00 -11.50 -13.75
C ALA A 76 -7.70 -12.29 -13.57
N GLY A 77 -7.16 -12.87 -14.65
CA GLY A 77 -5.92 -13.64 -14.59
C GLY A 77 -4.73 -12.84 -14.04
N ARG A 78 -4.65 -11.54 -14.39
CA ARG A 78 -3.63 -10.64 -13.86
C ARG A 78 -3.87 -10.34 -12.38
N PHE A 79 -5.10 -10.03 -12.00
CA PHE A 79 -5.42 -9.76 -10.60
C PHE A 79 -5.10 -10.95 -9.69
N ARG A 80 -5.37 -12.18 -10.15
CA ARG A 80 -4.99 -13.39 -9.42
C ARG A 80 -3.49 -13.46 -9.22
N ALA A 81 -2.71 -13.30 -10.29
CA ALA A 81 -1.25 -13.36 -10.22
C ALA A 81 -0.66 -12.26 -9.30
N ASP A 82 -1.20 -11.04 -9.36
CA ASP A 82 -0.78 -9.94 -8.50
C ASP A 82 -1.15 -10.19 -7.02
N LEU A 83 -2.35 -10.73 -6.74
CA LEU A 83 -2.75 -11.13 -5.39
C LEU A 83 -1.87 -12.26 -4.84
N ASP A 84 -1.56 -13.27 -5.64
CA ASP A 84 -0.68 -14.38 -5.23
C ASP A 84 0.75 -13.89 -4.94
N ARG A 85 1.24 -12.91 -5.72
CA ARG A 85 2.55 -12.31 -5.50
C ARG A 85 2.62 -11.54 -4.18
N LEU A 86 1.51 -10.91 -3.78
CA LEU A 86 1.39 -10.05 -2.61
C LEU A 86 0.89 -10.79 -1.35
N ASP A 87 0.62 -12.09 -1.44
CA ASP A 87 0.12 -12.85 -0.30
C ASP A 87 1.08 -12.78 0.89
N GLY A 88 0.54 -12.43 2.06
CA GLY A 88 1.30 -12.23 3.29
C GLY A 88 2.22 -11.00 3.31
N LEU A 89 2.12 -10.09 2.34
CA LEU A 89 2.96 -8.88 2.25
C LEU A 89 2.16 -7.60 2.49
N ALA A 90 2.85 -6.59 3.02
CA ALA A 90 2.36 -5.23 3.13
C ALA A 90 3.44 -4.24 2.70
N GLU A 91 3.01 -3.09 2.19
CA GLU A 91 3.90 -1.95 2.01
C GLU A 91 3.98 -1.15 3.31
N VAL A 92 5.16 -0.61 3.57
CA VAL A 92 5.42 0.24 4.72
C VAL A 92 6.28 1.40 4.31
N HIS A 93 5.97 2.60 4.81
CA HIS A 93 6.75 3.79 4.54
C HIS A 93 7.62 4.13 5.73
N VAL A 94 8.89 4.41 5.46
CA VAL A 94 9.83 4.98 6.42
C VAL A 94 10.17 6.38 5.96
N CYS A 95 9.90 7.37 6.81
CA CYS A 95 10.21 8.77 6.56
C CYS A 95 11.32 9.21 7.50
N LEU A 96 12.42 9.73 6.95
CA LEU A 96 13.54 10.23 7.73
C LEU A 96 13.62 11.76 7.61
N ARG A 97 13.80 12.43 8.75
CA ARG A 97 14.17 13.84 8.85
C ARG A 97 15.53 13.95 9.52
N PHE A 98 16.46 14.67 8.90
CA PHE A 98 17.80 14.87 9.40
C PHE A 98 17.98 16.29 9.92
N SER A 99 18.56 16.42 11.11
CA SER A 99 19.02 17.72 11.64
C SER A 99 20.42 18.10 11.13
N GLY A 100 21.02 17.25 10.28
CA GLY A 100 22.39 17.33 9.77
C GLY A 100 22.49 17.80 8.30
N PRO A 101 23.68 17.65 7.68
CA PRO A 101 24.05 18.35 6.43
C PRO A 101 23.30 17.87 5.18
N GLY A 102 23.70 18.34 3.99
CA GLY A 102 22.95 18.27 2.72
C GLY A 102 22.64 16.86 2.15
N SER A 103 21.88 16.81 1.05
CA SER A 103 21.24 15.61 0.50
C SER A 103 22.16 14.41 0.27
N ALA A 104 23.37 14.61 -0.28
CA ALA A 104 24.30 13.50 -0.51
C ALA A 104 24.74 12.79 0.78
N TRP A 105 24.90 13.54 1.87
CA TRP A 105 25.20 12.95 3.18
C TRP A 105 23.99 12.20 3.74
N ARG A 106 22.78 12.72 3.53
CA ARG A 106 21.53 12.09 3.99
C ARG A 106 21.26 10.77 3.28
N ALA A 107 21.52 10.70 1.98
CA ALA A 107 21.39 9.46 1.21
C ALA A 107 22.35 8.37 1.76
N ALA A 108 23.64 8.66 1.85
CA ALA A 108 24.63 7.71 2.39
C ALA A 108 24.34 7.30 3.86
N ARG A 109 23.83 8.24 4.66
CA ARG A 109 23.40 7.97 6.04
C ARG A 109 22.16 7.06 6.06
N SER A 110 21.20 7.28 5.17
CA SER A 110 19.95 6.52 5.08
C SER A 110 20.21 5.05 4.75
N ASP A 111 21.13 4.76 3.82
CA ASP A 111 21.50 3.37 3.47
C ASP A 111 21.93 2.57 4.71
N GLY A 112 22.77 3.17 5.56
CA GLY A 112 23.22 2.54 6.80
C GLY A 112 22.13 2.41 7.86
N LEU A 113 21.25 3.42 7.98
CA LEU A 113 20.15 3.41 8.95
C LEU A 113 19.05 2.40 8.58
N LEU A 114 18.78 2.26 7.28
CA LEU A 114 17.71 1.42 6.76
C LEU A 114 18.19 0.01 6.41
N ALA A 115 19.48 -0.30 6.56
CA ALA A 115 20.05 -1.61 6.25
C ALA A 115 19.31 -2.77 6.93
N GLU A 116 18.93 -2.61 8.20
CA GLU A 116 18.19 -3.64 8.94
C GLU A 116 16.79 -3.88 8.37
N VAL A 117 16.11 -2.79 7.96
CA VAL A 117 14.78 -2.83 7.33
C VAL A 117 14.88 -3.44 5.94
N ALA A 118 15.85 -3.00 5.15
CA ALA A 118 16.10 -3.48 3.79
C ALA A 118 16.44 -4.98 3.75
N GLN A 119 17.17 -5.50 4.74
CA GLN A 119 17.48 -6.94 4.83
C GLN A 119 16.24 -7.82 5.07
N ARG A 120 15.20 -7.28 5.68
CA ARG A 120 13.93 -7.98 5.94
C ARG A 120 12.87 -7.70 4.87
N ALA A 121 13.04 -6.63 4.10
CA ALA A 121 12.16 -6.30 3.00
C ALA A 121 12.41 -7.22 1.81
N ARG A 122 11.32 -7.62 1.15
CA ARG A 122 11.36 -8.32 -0.13
C ARG A 122 11.80 -7.39 -1.27
N ASP A 123 11.40 -6.13 -1.18
CA ASP A 123 11.71 -5.10 -2.16
C ASP A 123 11.66 -3.71 -1.49
N SER A 124 12.29 -2.71 -2.10
CA SER A 124 12.32 -1.34 -1.61
C SER A 124 12.41 -0.33 -2.74
N VAL A 125 11.74 0.81 -2.59
CA VAL A 125 11.79 1.91 -3.55
C VAL A 125 11.90 3.25 -2.83
N SER A 126 12.77 4.13 -3.32
CA SER A 126 12.83 5.52 -2.85
C SER A 126 11.63 6.28 -3.40
N LEU A 127 10.94 6.99 -2.51
CA LEU A 127 9.85 7.88 -2.83
C LEU A 127 10.36 9.32 -2.89
N PRO A 128 9.69 10.21 -3.66
CA PRO A 128 10.02 11.63 -3.65
C PRO A 128 9.99 12.19 -2.22
N ALA A 129 11.00 12.99 -1.88
CA ALA A 129 11.01 13.73 -0.63
C ALA A 129 9.74 14.59 -0.52
N GLY A 130 9.16 14.62 0.69
CA GLY A 130 7.95 15.40 0.97
C GLY A 130 8.29 16.68 1.71
N GLU A 131 7.32 17.57 1.89
CA GLU A 131 7.51 18.80 2.67
C GLU A 131 7.97 18.53 4.12
N SER A 132 7.64 17.36 4.66
CA SER A 132 7.88 16.98 6.06
C SER A 132 8.91 15.86 6.24
N ALA A 133 9.59 15.42 5.18
CA ALA A 133 10.58 14.34 5.23
C ALA A 133 11.68 14.56 4.19
N ASP A 134 12.94 14.51 4.63
CA ASP A 134 14.10 14.66 3.76
C ASP A 134 14.29 13.44 2.86
N GLU A 135 13.99 12.25 3.38
CA GLU A 135 14.08 10.97 2.67
C GLU A 135 12.84 10.13 2.97
N ARG A 136 12.26 9.51 1.94
CA ARG A 136 11.10 8.62 2.08
C ARG A 136 11.34 7.33 1.31
N TRP A 137 11.03 6.22 1.95
CA TRP A 137 11.23 4.89 1.38
C TRP A 137 9.97 4.07 1.58
N ALA A 138 9.55 3.36 0.53
CA ALA A 138 8.59 2.28 0.65
C ALA A 138 9.35 0.95 0.69
N PHE A 139 8.95 0.07 1.60
CA PHE A 139 9.45 -1.30 1.69
C PHE A 139 8.27 -2.26 1.55
N LEU A 140 8.47 -3.35 0.81
CA LEU A 140 7.53 -4.46 0.74
C LEU A 140 7.99 -5.53 1.73
N VAL A 141 7.19 -5.78 2.76
CA VAL A 141 7.62 -6.57 3.94
C VAL A 141 6.58 -7.63 4.26
N GLY A 142 7.01 -8.72 4.91
CA GLY A 142 6.08 -9.73 5.42
C GLY A 142 5.22 -9.18 6.55
N LEU A 143 3.95 -9.57 6.61
CA LEU A 143 3.04 -9.19 7.72
C LEU A 143 3.59 -9.61 9.09
N GLY A 144 4.31 -10.75 9.14
CA GLY A 144 4.97 -11.22 10.35
C GLY A 144 6.15 -10.35 10.83
N ASP A 145 6.75 -9.56 9.95
CA ASP A 145 7.92 -8.71 10.25
C ASP A 145 7.53 -7.28 10.66
N LEU A 146 6.26 -6.90 10.55
CA LEU A 146 5.79 -5.53 10.78
C LEU A 146 6.20 -4.96 12.14
N LEU A 147 6.06 -5.75 13.20
CA LEU A 147 6.42 -5.31 14.56
C LEU A 147 7.93 -5.11 14.70
N VAL A 148 8.71 -6.06 14.17
CA VAL A 148 10.19 -6.00 14.21
C VAL A 148 10.68 -4.76 13.47
N ILE A 149 10.14 -4.50 12.28
CA ILE A 149 10.55 -3.36 11.46
C ILE A 149 10.11 -2.04 12.12
N ARG A 150 8.88 -1.95 12.63
CA ARG A 150 8.41 -0.76 13.36
C ARG A 150 9.31 -0.45 14.54
N ASP A 151 9.69 -1.46 15.31
CA ASP A 151 10.55 -1.29 16.49
C ASP A 151 11.98 -0.90 16.09
N ALA A 152 12.51 -1.43 14.99
CA ALA A 152 13.78 -1.02 14.41
C ALA A 152 13.76 0.47 13.99
N VAL A 153 12.72 0.91 13.27
CA VAL A 153 12.54 2.31 12.85
C VAL A 153 12.41 3.24 14.07
N ALA A 154 11.64 2.85 15.08
CA ALA A 154 11.53 3.59 16.34
C ALA A 154 12.86 3.62 17.14
N GLY A 155 13.76 2.66 16.90
CA GLY A 155 15.13 2.66 17.41
C GLY A 155 16.01 3.74 16.77
N LEU A 156 15.84 4.00 15.47
CA LEU A 156 16.63 5.00 14.73
C LEU A 156 16.51 6.40 15.34
N GLY A 157 15.30 6.79 15.74
CA GLY A 157 15.04 8.10 16.37
C GLY A 157 15.77 8.32 17.68
N ARG A 158 16.17 7.24 18.38
CA ARG A 158 16.88 7.31 19.67
C ARG A 158 18.40 7.50 19.52
N ALA A 159 18.96 7.26 18.33
CA ALA A 159 20.40 7.26 18.09
C ALA A 159 21.02 8.66 17.86
N GLY A 160 20.23 9.73 17.97
CA GLY A 160 20.68 11.12 17.84
C GLY A 160 20.93 11.54 16.38
N GLY A 161 20.25 12.58 15.93
CA GLY A 161 20.49 13.25 14.63
C GLY A 161 19.57 12.85 13.47
N VAL A 162 18.60 11.95 13.70
CA VAL A 162 17.55 11.62 12.74
C VAL A 162 16.22 11.43 13.47
N GLN A 163 15.13 11.99 12.96
CA GLN A 163 13.78 11.59 13.33
C GLN A 163 13.30 10.60 12.27
N ALA A 164 12.73 9.49 12.71
CA ALA A 164 12.22 8.44 11.85
C ALA A 164 10.75 8.20 12.16
N ASP A 165 9.90 8.34 11.15
CA ASP A 165 8.47 8.06 11.22
C ASP A 165 8.15 6.81 10.39
N TRP A 166 7.19 6.04 10.86
CA TRP A 166 6.71 4.80 10.23
C TRP A 166 5.23 4.94 9.87
N LEU A 167 4.84 4.44 8.69
CA LEU A 167 3.45 4.32 8.28
C LEU A 167 3.19 2.94 7.64
N GLY A 168 2.26 2.18 8.21
CA GLY A 168 1.83 0.88 7.69
C GLY A 168 1.07 0.04 8.73
N PRO A 169 0.50 -1.11 8.34
CA PRO A 169 0.58 -1.72 7.00
C PRO A 169 -0.24 -0.97 5.95
N LEU A 170 0.36 -0.76 4.78
CA LEU A 170 -0.27 -0.13 3.62
C LEU A 170 -0.48 -1.16 2.49
N PRO A 171 -1.46 -0.92 1.61
CA PRO A 171 -1.55 -1.62 0.35
C PRO A 171 -0.31 -1.35 -0.50
N ALA A 172 0.08 -2.31 -1.34
CA ALA A 172 1.32 -2.27 -2.12
C ALA A 172 1.29 -1.31 -3.34
N TYR A 173 0.88 -0.06 -3.13
CA TYR A 173 0.77 0.98 -4.16
C TYR A 173 2.07 1.17 -4.96
N SER A 174 3.22 1.16 -4.29
CA SER A 174 4.52 1.46 -4.89
C SER A 174 5.13 0.25 -5.60
N PHE A 175 4.61 -0.96 -5.33
CA PHE A 175 5.11 -2.24 -5.85
C PHE A 175 4.16 -2.89 -6.86
N LEU A 176 3.10 -2.18 -7.25
CA LEU A 176 2.20 -2.56 -8.33
C LEU A 176 2.52 -1.76 -9.58
N ASP A 177 2.44 -2.42 -10.73
CA ASP A 177 2.63 -1.75 -12.02
C ASP A 177 1.58 -0.63 -12.16
N ARG A 178 2.00 0.53 -12.70
CA ARG A 178 1.14 1.71 -12.84
C ARG A 178 -0.15 1.41 -13.61
N ARG A 179 -0.13 0.41 -14.51
CA ARG A 179 -1.31 -0.03 -15.29
C ARG A 179 -2.40 -0.67 -14.42
N THR A 180 -2.02 -1.36 -13.36
CA THR A 180 -2.95 -1.96 -12.38
C THR A 180 -3.75 -0.88 -11.65
N CYS A 181 -3.12 0.26 -11.37
CA CYS A 181 -3.76 1.40 -10.72
C CYS A 181 -4.38 2.42 -11.70
N SER A 182 -3.92 2.52 -12.95
CA SER A 182 -4.30 3.60 -13.88
C SER A 182 -5.51 3.31 -14.77
N ARG A 183 -6.14 2.14 -14.70
CA ARG A 183 -7.23 1.76 -15.62
C ARG A 183 -8.59 2.39 -15.28
N TRP A 184 -8.69 3.10 -14.16
CA TRP A 184 -9.94 3.62 -13.61
C TRP A 184 -9.95 5.15 -13.62
N THR A 185 -9.98 5.73 -14.82
CA THR A 185 -10.44 7.10 -15.07
C THR A 185 -11.51 7.01 -16.13
N TRP A 186 -12.77 7.25 -15.74
CA TRP A 186 -13.90 7.49 -16.65
C TRP A 186 -14.44 8.88 -16.36
#